data_AF-A0A0I9URI1-F1
#
_entry.id   AF-A0A0I9URI1-F1
#
_cell.length_a   1.000
_cell.length_b   1.000
_cell.length_c   1.000
_cell.angle_alpha   90.00
_cell.angle_beta   90.00
_cell.angle_gamma   90.00
#
_symmetry.space_group_name_H-M   'P 1'
#
loop_
_entity.id
_entity.type
_entity.pdbx_description
1 polymer ?
#
loop_
_entity_poly.entity_id
_entity_poly.type
_entity_poly.pdbx_seq_one_letter_code
_entity_poly.pdbx_strand_id
1 'polypeptide(L)'
;MTVTMQPGGGFVDIGLSADLAGAALDLSRRFHDGATLWVMSPQWEPHAHHVAVEFVHPVIMGKRALPSAALVGPDPVAQARVACRAGDVLMAVASADEPAAVAAMRRAPAWGALTLWVGAGPRPAAGAANHVLWIESNDPMVPVTGQFVLLYHLLWELTHVCFEHPGLLTERADGTHATCVTCSDEGRMGEIVLQPIEPTGPALVRTATGEQWVDVSMLSQIAVNDLVLVHAGAAIARLDDMPQEANR
;
A
#
# COMPACT_ATOMS: atom_id res chain seq x y z
N MET A 1 26.87 26.50 17.25
CA MET A 1 25.51 26.58 17.80
C MET A 1 25.06 25.16 18.08
N THR A 2 25.15 24.74 19.33
CA THR A 2 24.71 23.43 19.81
C THR A 2 23.19 23.48 19.91
N VAL A 3 22.50 22.74 19.03
CA VAL A 3 21.05 22.56 19.14
C VAL A 3 20.80 21.71 20.37
N THR A 4 20.20 22.33 21.38
CA THR A 4 19.66 21.66 22.55
C THR A 4 18.51 20.76 22.13
N MET A 5 18.77 19.46 22.10
CA MET A 5 17.73 18.43 22.00
C MET A 5 16.84 18.58 23.24
N GLN A 6 15.60 19.03 23.06
CA GLN A 6 14.60 19.07 24.11
C GLN A 6 14.34 17.63 24.58
N PRO A 7 14.63 17.27 25.85
CA PRO A 7 14.19 16.00 26.40
C PRO A 7 12.72 16.15 26.79
N GLY A 8 11.80 15.51 26.06
CA GLY A 8 10.38 15.44 26.47
C GLY A 8 9.31 15.39 25.38
N GLY A 9 9.65 15.56 24.09
CA GLY A 9 8.73 15.20 23.00
C GLY A 9 9.01 13.77 22.57
N GLY A 10 8.04 12.86 22.68
CA GLY A 10 8.19 11.49 22.19
C GLY A 10 8.56 11.48 20.71
N PHE A 11 9.44 10.56 20.29
CA PHE A 11 9.74 10.31 18.88
C PHE A 11 8.46 10.06 18.05
N VAL A 12 7.43 9.49 18.71
CA VAL A 12 6.10 9.31 18.17
C VAL A 12 5.18 10.36 18.81
N ASP A 13 4.69 11.29 18.00
CA ASP A 13 3.67 12.25 18.43
C ASP A 13 2.26 11.64 18.37
N ILE A 14 1.23 12.43 18.69
CA ILE A 14 -0.17 11.97 18.71
C ILE A 14 -0.64 11.57 17.30
N GLY A 15 -0.23 12.28 16.26
CA GLY A 15 -0.63 12.00 14.88
C GLY A 15 -0.03 10.70 14.38
N LEU A 16 1.29 10.54 14.53
CA LEU A 16 1.99 9.31 14.17
C LEU A 16 1.52 8.11 15.00
N SER A 17 1.15 8.33 16.27
CA SER A 17 0.54 7.27 17.10
C SER A 17 -0.81 6.80 16.54
N ALA A 18 -1.66 7.72 16.07
CA ALA A 18 -2.94 7.38 15.46
C ALA A 18 -2.76 6.66 14.12
N ASP A 19 -1.84 7.14 13.28
CA ASP A 19 -1.48 6.51 12.01
C ASP A 19 -0.95 5.08 12.24
N LEU A 20 -0.07 4.89 13.24
CA LEU A 20 0.43 3.57 13.64
C LEU A 20 -0.68 2.63 14.09
N ALA A 21 -1.60 3.11 14.92
CA ALA A 21 -2.71 2.28 15.42
C ALA A 21 -3.65 1.85 14.29
N GLY A 22 -3.98 2.76 13.37
CA GLY A 22 -4.79 2.45 12.18
C GLY A 22 -4.10 1.43 11.26
N ALA A 23 -2.82 1.66 10.96
CA ALA A 23 -2.03 0.77 10.13
C ALA A 23 -1.89 -0.63 10.72
N ALA A 24 -1.62 -0.73 12.03
CA ALA A 24 -1.50 -2.00 12.74
C ALA A 24 -2.80 -2.78 12.76
N LEU A 25 -3.94 -2.11 12.96
CA LEU A 25 -5.25 -2.75 12.95
C LEU A 25 -5.55 -3.34 11.56
N ASP A 26 -5.42 -2.55 10.50
CA ASP A 26 -5.69 -3.04 9.14
C ASP A 26 -4.71 -4.13 8.73
N LEU A 27 -3.42 -3.99 9.04
CA LEU A 27 -2.42 -5.01 8.79
C LEU A 27 -2.76 -6.32 9.52
N SER A 28 -3.20 -6.24 10.77
CA SER A 28 -3.62 -7.42 11.54
C SER A 28 -4.83 -8.12 10.93
N ARG A 29 -5.81 -7.36 10.40
CA ARG A 29 -6.98 -7.90 9.70
C ARG A 29 -6.59 -8.58 8.40
N ARG A 30 -5.73 -7.95 7.59
CA ARG A 30 -5.19 -8.56 6.37
C ARG A 30 -4.49 -9.89 6.67
N PHE A 31 -3.62 -9.92 7.68
CA PHE A 31 -2.96 -11.17 8.09
C PHE A 31 -3.92 -12.21 8.70
N HIS A 32 -4.97 -11.77 9.39
CA HIS A 32 -6.05 -12.65 9.85
C HIS A 32 -6.71 -13.35 8.67
N ASP A 33 -6.96 -12.62 7.57
CA ASP A 33 -7.55 -13.11 6.33
C ASP A 33 -6.54 -13.81 5.39
N GLY A 34 -5.30 -14.03 5.85
CA GLY A 34 -4.29 -14.83 5.13
C GLY A 34 -3.41 -14.05 4.16
N ALA A 35 -3.34 -12.72 4.28
CA ALA A 35 -2.47 -11.87 3.45
C ALA A 35 -0.98 -12.22 3.59
N THR A 36 -0.24 -11.92 2.51
CA THR A 36 1.22 -11.79 2.53
C THR A 36 1.62 -10.31 2.51
N LEU A 37 2.64 -9.96 3.31
CA LEU A 37 3.28 -8.64 3.27
C LEU A 37 4.45 -8.64 2.29
N TRP A 38 4.39 -7.79 1.28
CA TRP A 38 5.47 -7.56 0.33
C TRP A 38 6.14 -6.22 0.65
N VAL A 39 7.46 -6.23 0.85
CA VAL A 39 8.20 -5.04 1.30
C VAL A 39 9.20 -4.60 0.24
N MET A 40 9.14 -3.36 -0.20
CA MET A 40 10.15 -2.73 -1.06
C MET A 40 10.83 -1.57 -0.36
N SER A 41 12.13 -1.40 -0.60
CA SER A 41 12.89 -0.26 -0.10
C SER A 41 13.97 0.12 -1.13
N PRO A 42 13.57 0.74 -2.26
CA PRO A 42 14.46 0.95 -3.41
C PRO A 42 15.72 1.77 -3.08
N GLN A 43 15.61 2.72 -2.14
CA GLN A 43 16.72 3.58 -1.72
C GLN A 43 17.59 2.93 -0.64
N TRP A 44 17.00 2.05 0.17
CA TRP A 44 17.60 1.51 1.39
C TRP A 44 17.25 0.03 1.56
N GLU A 45 17.75 -0.79 0.63
CA GLU A 45 17.45 -2.24 0.53
C GLU A 45 17.46 -2.98 1.88
N PRO A 46 18.40 -2.73 2.83
CA PRO A 46 18.40 -3.42 4.12
C PRO A 46 17.08 -3.30 4.90
N HIS A 47 16.34 -2.19 4.78
CA HIS A 47 15.04 -2.05 5.45
C HIS A 47 13.98 -3.02 4.92
N ALA A 48 13.98 -3.33 3.62
CA ALA A 48 13.04 -4.30 3.07
C ALA A 48 13.30 -5.70 3.63
N HIS A 49 14.57 -6.09 3.71
CA HIS A 49 14.96 -7.36 4.33
C HIS A 49 14.65 -7.41 5.82
N HIS A 50 14.94 -6.32 6.53
CA HIS A 50 14.71 -6.23 7.97
C HIS A 50 13.24 -6.45 8.30
N VAL A 51 12.34 -5.67 7.69
CA VAL A 51 10.90 -5.82 7.89
C VAL A 51 10.45 -7.23 7.51
N ALA A 52 10.87 -7.75 6.35
CA ALA A 52 10.44 -9.08 5.90
C ALA A 52 10.84 -10.19 6.90
N VAL A 53 12.08 -10.17 7.40
CA VAL A 53 12.58 -11.17 8.33
C VAL A 53 11.84 -11.12 9.67
N GLU A 54 11.53 -9.94 10.18
CA GLU A 54 10.89 -9.82 11.51
C GLU A 54 9.45 -10.29 11.55
N PHE A 55 8.72 -10.17 10.44
CA PHE A 55 7.38 -10.75 10.34
C PHE A 55 7.43 -12.28 10.25
N VAL A 56 8.43 -12.86 9.56
CA VAL A 56 8.57 -14.32 9.41
C VAL A 56 9.20 -14.99 10.65
N HIS A 57 10.16 -14.33 11.30
CA HIS A 57 10.92 -14.85 12.44
C HIS A 57 10.74 -13.92 13.65
N PRO A 58 9.57 -13.98 14.32
CA PRO A 58 9.27 -13.07 15.40
C PRO A 58 10.24 -13.27 16.58
N VAL A 59 10.88 -12.18 17.02
CA VAL A 59 11.89 -12.21 18.09
C VAL A 59 11.27 -12.48 19.47
N ILE A 60 10.00 -12.14 19.65
CA ILE A 60 9.27 -12.40 20.90
C ILE A 60 8.75 -13.85 20.92
N MET A 61 9.17 -14.59 21.93
CA MET A 61 8.73 -15.98 22.15
C MET A 61 7.20 -16.10 22.16
N GLY A 62 6.70 -17.05 21.38
CA GLY A 62 5.27 -17.38 21.30
C GLY A 62 4.45 -16.54 20.32
N LYS A 63 5.05 -15.55 19.64
CA LYS A 63 4.36 -14.79 18.58
C LYS A 63 4.26 -15.61 17.29
N ARG A 64 3.17 -15.42 16.55
CA ARG A 64 2.87 -16.10 15.28
C ARG A 64 3.80 -15.57 14.18
N ALA A 65 4.40 -16.47 13.40
CA ALA A 65 5.06 -16.10 12.15
C ALA A 65 4.02 -15.63 11.11
N LEU A 66 4.28 -14.49 10.48
CA LEU A 66 3.40 -13.85 9.50
C LEU A 66 4.09 -13.86 8.11
N PRO A 67 3.37 -14.22 7.02
CA PRO A 67 3.99 -14.30 5.69
C PRO A 67 4.50 -12.94 5.22
N SER A 68 5.81 -12.84 4.98
CA SER A 68 6.41 -11.60 4.48
C SER A 68 7.63 -11.87 3.60
N ALA A 69 7.86 -11.01 2.60
CA ALA A 69 8.99 -11.12 1.69
C ALA A 69 9.45 -9.75 1.16
N ALA A 70 10.77 -9.63 0.99
CA ALA A 70 11.41 -8.44 0.44
C ALA A 70 11.45 -8.48 -1.10
N LEU A 71 11.08 -7.38 -1.74
CA LEU A 71 11.14 -7.13 -3.18
C LEU A 71 12.37 -6.25 -3.48
N VAL A 72 13.49 -6.91 -3.77
CA VAL A 72 14.82 -6.27 -3.94
C VAL A 72 15.40 -6.47 -5.34
N GLY A 73 14.57 -6.88 -6.30
CA GLY A 73 15.00 -6.99 -7.69
C GLY A 73 15.22 -5.62 -8.35
N PRO A 74 15.78 -5.61 -9.57
CA PRO A 74 16.04 -4.37 -10.31
C PRO A 74 14.78 -3.60 -10.69
N ASP A 75 13.62 -4.26 -10.73
CA ASP A 75 12.30 -3.65 -10.90
C ASP A 75 11.35 -4.17 -9.81
N PRO A 76 11.36 -3.55 -8.61
CA PRO A 76 10.51 -3.98 -7.50
C PRO A 76 9.02 -3.76 -7.79
N VAL A 77 8.66 -2.86 -8.72
CA VAL A 77 7.26 -2.61 -9.12
C VAL A 77 6.74 -3.78 -9.95
N ALA A 78 7.53 -4.26 -10.91
CA ALA A 78 7.18 -5.46 -11.67
C ALA A 78 7.14 -6.71 -10.78
N GLN A 79 8.05 -6.83 -9.81
CA GLN A 79 7.99 -7.90 -8.81
C GLN A 79 6.71 -7.83 -7.98
N ALA A 80 6.37 -6.65 -7.46
CA ALA A 80 5.13 -6.44 -6.70
C ALA A 80 3.90 -6.79 -7.53
N ARG A 81 3.85 -6.36 -8.80
CA ARG A 81 2.76 -6.66 -9.72
C ARG A 81 2.52 -8.16 -9.88
N VAL A 82 3.58 -8.96 -9.98
CA VAL A 82 3.48 -10.42 -10.14
C VAL A 82 3.16 -11.11 -8.80
N ALA A 83 3.74 -10.62 -7.70
CA ALA A 83 3.65 -11.26 -6.39
C ALA A 83 2.32 -10.99 -5.67
N CYS A 84 1.83 -9.74 -5.70
CA CYS A 84 0.66 -9.32 -4.96
C CYS A 84 -0.59 -10.03 -5.46
N ARG A 85 -1.39 -10.53 -4.52
CA ARG A 85 -2.77 -10.98 -4.73
C ARG A 85 -3.75 -10.01 -4.07
N ALA A 86 -5.01 -10.07 -4.48
CA ALA A 86 -6.06 -9.33 -3.80
C ALA A 86 -6.10 -9.72 -2.32
N GLY A 87 -6.09 -8.73 -1.43
CA GLY A 87 -6.02 -8.93 0.02
C GLY A 87 -4.60 -8.89 0.60
N ASP A 88 -3.54 -8.92 -0.21
CA ASP A 88 -2.17 -8.75 0.26
C ASP A 88 -1.89 -7.31 0.74
N VAL A 89 -0.70 -7.13 1.35
CA VAL A 89 -0.20 -5.81 1.74
C VAL A 89 1.08 -5.51 0.99
N LEU A 90 1.20 -4.30 0.44
CA LEU A 90 2.42 -3.76 -0.13
C LEU A 90 2.94 -2.61 0.74
N MET A 91 4.15 -2.79 1.27
CA MET A 91 4.84 -1.78 2.06
C MET A 91 6.03 -1.21 1.29
N ALA A 92 6.13 0.12 1.23
CA ALA A 92 7.36 0.79 0.81
C ALA A 92 8.04 1.49 1.99
N VAL A 93 9.37 1.35 2.08
CA VAL A 93 10.23 2.18 2.92
C VAL A 93 11.06 3.06 1.99
N ALA A 94 10.67 4.32 1.79
CA ALA A 94 11.28 5.21 0.79
C ALA A 94 10.90 6.68 1.04
N SER A 95 11.64 7.62 0.46
CA SER A 95 11.21 9.03 0.34
C SER A 95 9.95 9.15 -0.52
N ALA A 96 9.18 10.22 -0.30
CA ALA A 96 7.89 10.44 -0.95
C ALA A 96 7.96 10.61 -2.48
N ASP A 97 9.13 10.97 -2.99
CA ASP A 97 9.43 11.19 -4.40
C ASP A 97 10.14 10.00 -5.07
N GLU A 98 10.38 8.91 -4.34
CA GLU A 98 11.07 7.73 -4.88
C GLU A 98 10.20 7.09 -5.99
N PRO A 99 10.65 7.08 -7.26
CA PRO A 99 9.79 6.75 -8.39
C PRO A 99 9.16 5.36 -8.32
N ALA A 100 9.91 4.37 -7.81
CA ALA A 100 9.41 3.01 -7.67
C ALA A 100 8.33 2.91 -6.59
N ALA A 101 8.48 3.62 -5.46
CA ALA A 101 7.46 3.65 -4.41
C ALA A 101 6.19 4.35 -4.91
N VAL A 102 6.33 5.52 -5.55
CA VAL A 102 5.19 6.26 -6.16
C VAL A 102 4.44 5.37 -7.16
N ALA A 103 5.15 4.72 -8.08
CA ALA A 103 4.54 3.87 -9.08
C ALA A 103 3.84 2.64 -8.47
N ALA A 104 4.43 2.03 -7.44
CA ALA A 104 3.85 0.90 -6.74
C ALA A 104 2.56 1.29 -5.99
N MET A 105 2.59 2.38 -5.22
CA MET A 105 1.44 2.85 -4.46
C MET A 105 0.27 3.27 -5.36
N ARG A 106 0.57 3.87 -6.52
CA ARG A 106 -0.45 4.21 -7.53
C ARG A 106 -1.16 2.97 -8.11
N ARG A 107 -0.47 1.84 -8.24
CA ARG A 107 -0.95 0.65 -8.97
C ARG A 107 -1.52 -0.44 -8.06
N ALA A 108 -1.03 -0.52 -6.82
CA ALA A 108 -1.47 -1.51 -5.82
C ALA A 108 -2.99 -1.57 -5.59
N PRO A 109 -3.78 -0.47 -5.65
CA PRO A 109 -5.23 -0.55 -5.56
C PRO A 109 -5.85 -1.40 -6.69
N ALA A 110 -5.33 -1.32 -7.91
CA ALA A 110 -5.77 -2.17 -9.03
C ALA A 110 -5.42 -3.65 -8.81
N TRP A 111 -4.42 -3.94 -7.97
CA TRP A 111 -4.04 -5.30 -7.58
C TRP A 111 -4.84 -5.83 -6.39
N GLY A 112 -5.63 -4.96 -5.74
CA GLY A 112 -6.39 -5.27 -4.53
C GLY A 112 -5.54 -5.35 -3.27
N ALA A 113 -4.34 -4.76 -3.27
CA ALA A 113 -3.43 -4.77 -2.14
C ALA A 113 -3.63 -3.52 -1.26
N LEU A 114 -3.58 -3.70 0.06
CA LEU A 114 -3.48 -2.59 1.01
C LEU A 114 -2.09 -1.97 0.90
N THR A 115 -2.00 -0.65 0.92
CA THR A 115 -0.73 0.08 0.76
C THR A 115 -0.29 0.74 2.08
N LEU A 116 0.99 0.56 2.43
CA LEU A 116 1.61 1.18 3.59
C LEU A 116 2.94 1.84 3.18
N TRP A 117 3.12 3.12 3.49
CA TRP A 117 4.34 3.84 3.15
C TRP A 117 5.03 4.39 4.39
N VAL A 118 6.24 3.92 4.65
CA VAL A 118 7.13 4.41 5.71
C VAL A 118 8.19 5.32 5.09
N GLY A 119 8.42 6.49 5.69
CA GLY A 119 9.46 7.40 5.21
C GLY A 119 9.67 8.62 6.09
N ALA A 120 10.47 9.54 5.60
CA ALA A 120 10.82 10.78 6.29
C ALA A 120 10.98 11.95 5.31
N GLY A 121 10.94 13.18 5.83
CA GLY A 121 11.08 14.40 5.03
C GLY A 121 9.73 14.90 4.53
N PRO A 122 9.66 15.51 3.32
CA PRO A 122 8.39 15.90 2.73
C PRO A 122 7.43 14.71 2.62
N ARG A 123 6.23 14.84 3.19
CA ARG A 123 5.22 13.78 3.21
C ARG A 123 4.62 13.58 1.81
N PRO A 124 4.30 12.34 1.39
CA PRO A 124 3.54 12.15 0.15
C PRO A 124 2.16 12.81 0.26
N ALA A 125 1.54 13.07 -0.90
CA ALA A 125 0.20 13.66 -0.96
C ALA A 125 -0.83 12.83 -0.18
N ALA A 126 -1.84 13.49 0.37
CA ALA A 126 -2.94 12.80 1.04
C ALA A 126 -3.59 11.78 0.08
N GLY A 127 -3.82 10.57 0.57
CA GLY A 127 -4.37 9.47 -0.24
C GLY A 127 -3.36 8.75 -1.15
N ALA A 128 -2.06 9.09 -1.10
CA ALA A 128 -1.05 8.39 -1.87
C ALA A 128 -0.86 6.92 -1.47
N ALA A 129 -1.22 6.55 -0.24
CA ALA A 129 -1.30 5.18 0.26
C ALA A 129 -2.44 5.08 1.30
N ASN A 130 -2.90 3.86 1.62
CA ASN A 130 -3.91 3.65 2.67
C ASN A 130 -3.37 4.09 4.03
N HIS A 131 -2.10 3.78 4.31
CA HIS A 131 -1.41 4.16 5.54
C HIS A 131 -0.08 4.81 5.22
N VAL A 132 0.20 5.96 5.83
CA VAL A 132 1.47 6.68 5.70
C VAL A 132 2.04 6.87 7.10
N LEU A 133 3.14 6.21 7.40
CA LEU A 133 3.86 6.33 8.68
C LEU A 133 5.09 7.19 8.44
N TRP A 134 5.03 8.46 8.83
CA TRP A 134 6.01 9.45 8.39
C TRP A 134 6.73 10.13 9.55
N ILE A 135 8.05 10.27 9.40
CA ILE A 135 8.88 11.01 10.33
C ILE A 135 9.10 12.42 9.79
N GLU A 136 8.64 13.42 10.54
CA GLU A 136 8.90 14.82 10.22
C GLU A 136 10.33 15.21 10.59
N SER A 137 11.23 15.13 9.62
CA SER A 137 12.63 15.50 9.79
C SER A 137 13.28 15.86 8.46
N ASN A 138 14.09 16.92 8.45
CA ASN A 138 14.91 17.31 7.31
C ASN A 138 16.33 16.70 7.37
N ASP A 139 16.60 15.83 8.34
CA ASP A 139 17.90 15.17 8.48
C ASP A 139 18.04 14.02 7.47
N PRO A 140 18.97 14.08 6.51
CA PRO A 140 19.17 13.01 5.53
C PRO A 140 19.65 11.70 6.17
N MET A 141 20.08 11.71 7.43
CA MET A 141 20.54 10.52 8.15
C MET A 141 19.41 9.71 8.79
N VAL A 142 18.15 10.19 8.79
CA VAL A 142 17.00 9.46 9.36
C VAL A 142 16.92 7.99 8.94
N PRO A 143 17.18 7.62 7.66
CA PRO A 143 17.14 6.23 7.24
C PRO A 143 18.14 5.32 7.96
N VAL A 144 19.20 5.86 8.55
CA VAL A 144 20.27 5.08 9.22
C VAL A 144 20.40 5.36 10.71
N THR A 145 19.57 6.25 11.28
CA THR A 145 19.61 6.58 12.72
C THR A 145 18.89 5.55 13.61
N GLY A 146 18.18 4.58 13.00
CA GLY A 146 17.34 3.61 13.71
C GLY A 146 15.88 4.02 13.84
N GLN A 147 15.51 5.21 13.36
CA GLN A 147 14.14 5.72 13.51
C GLN A 147 13.11 4.95 12.67
N PHE A 148 13.44 4.57 11.43
CA PHE A 148 12.59 3.63 10.66
C PHE A 148 12.46 2.29 11.37
N VAL A 149 13.57 1.81 11.95
CA VAL A 149 13.59 0.54 12.68
C VAL A 149 12.61 0.56 13.83
N LEU A 150 12.66 1.59 14.67
CA LEU A 150 11.70 1.79 15.73
C LEU A 150 10.26 1.86 15.20
N LEU A 151 10.02 2.55 14.09
CA LEU A 151 8.67 2.74 13.55
C LEU A 151 8.04 1.43 13.07
N TYR A 152 8.76 0.63 12.28
CA TYR A 152 8.22 -0.66 11.83
C TYR A 152 8.26 -1.74 12.93
N HIS A 153 9.10 -1.61 13.96
CA HIS A 153 9.02 -2.43 15.19
C HIS A 153 7.73 -2.16 15.95
N LEU A 154 7.38 -0.89 16.16
CA LEU A 154 6.12 -0.53 16.79
C LEU A 154 4.92 -1.02 15.98
N LEU A 155 4.96 -0.88 14.65
CA LEU A 155 3.94 -1.45 13.77
C LEU A 155 3.81 -2.97 13.95
N TRP A 156 4.95 -3.69 13.96
CA TRP A 156 4.98 -5.14 14.16
C TRP A 156 4.43 -5.53 15.54
N GLU A 157 4.80 -4.83 16.61
CA GLU A 157 4.34 -5.08 17.98
C GLU A 157 2.82 -4.84 18.09
N LEU A 158 2.33 -3.70 17.61
CA LEU A 158 0.92 -3.35 17.63
C LEU A 158 0.07 -4.30 16.77
N THR A 159 0.60 -4.77 15.65
CA THR A 159 -0.06 -5.80 14.83
C THR A 159 -0.27 -7.08 15.65
N HIS A 160 0.74 -7.48 16.44
CA HIS A 160 0.64 -8.62 17.34
C HIS A 160 -0.28 -8.39 18.53
N VAL A 161 -0.34 -7.17 19.07
CA VAL A 161 -1.32 -6.81 20.10
C VAL A 161 -2.74 -7.01 19.57
N CYS A 162 -3.03 -6.61 18.32
CA CYS A 162 -4.36 -6.84 17.73
C CYS A 162 -4.75 -8.33 17.69
N PHE A 163 -3.78 -9.23 17.45
CA PHE A 163 -4.04 -10.68 17.49
C PHE A 163 -4.41 -11.20 18.89
N GLU A 164 -4.01 -10.52 19.96
CA GLU A 164 -4.40 -10.84 21.34
C GLU A 164 -5.83 -10.40 21.67
N HIS A 165 -6.45 -9.62 20.77
CA HIS A 165 -7.82 -9.13 20.89
C HIS A 165 -8.67 -9.56 19.67
N PRO A 166 -9.12 -10.84 19.58
CA PRO A 166 -9.80 -11.37 18.39
C PRO A 166 -11.02 -10.57 17.93
N GLY A 167 -11.71 -9.88 18.85
CA GLY A 167 -12.84 -9.00 18.52
C GLY A 167 -12.48 -7.78 17.65
N LEU A 168 -11.19 -7.49 17.46
CA LEU A 168 -10.70 -6.46 16.54
C LEU A 168 -10.49 -6.98 15.11
N LEU A 169 -10.28 -8.29 14.94
CA LEU A 169 -9.84 -8.90 13.68
C LEU A 169 -10.98 -9.15 12.69
N THR A 170 -12.21 -9.29 13.19
CA THR A 170 -13.39 -9.39 12.33
C THR A 170 -13.95 -7.99 12.13
N GLU A 171 -14.10 -7.56 10.88
CA GLU A 171 -14.88 -6.37 10.58
C GLU A 171 -16.31 -6.58 11.10
N ARG A 172 -16.82 -5.63 11.89
CA ARG A 172 -18.25 -5.62 12.16
C ARG A 172 -18.92 -5.40 10.82
N ALA A 173 -19.70 -6.37 10.36
CA ALA A 173 -20.59 -6.19 9.24
C ALA A 173 -21.62 -5.12 9.61
N ASP A 174 -21.26 -3.85 9.45
CA ASP A 174 -22.24 -2.78 9.35
C ASP A 174 -23.02 -3.12 8.09
N GLY A 175 -24.29 -3.51 8.26
CA GLY A 175 -25.12 -4.18 7.27
C GLY A 175 -25.42 -3.34 6.03
N THR A 176 -24.42 -3.09 5.19
CA THR A 176 -24.60 -2.65 3.82
C THR A 176 -24.90 -3.90 2.99
N HIS A 177 -26.14 -3.95 2.52
CA HIS A 177 -26.61 -4.96 1.58
C HIS A 177 -25.61 -5.18 0.45
N ALA A 178 -25.51 -6.42 -0.05
CA ALA A 178 -24.78 -6.72 -1.28
C ALA A 178 -25.33 -5.85 -2.41
N THR A 179 -24.71 -4.70 -2.66
CA THR A 179 -25.11 -3.78 -3.71
C THR A 179 -24.85 -4.46 -5.04
N CYS A 180 -25.89 -4.55 -5.88
CA CYS A 180 -25.76 -5.07 -7.23
C CYS A 180 -24.63 -4.31 -7.95
N VAL A 181 -23.65 -5.01 -8.52
CA VAL A 181 -22.50 -4.42 -9.23
C VAL A 181 -22.93 -3.48 -10.37
N THR A 182 -24.13 -3.70 -10.93
CA THR A 182 -24.74 -2.84 -11.97
C THR A 182 -25.50 -1.64 -11.42
N CYS A 183 -25.88 -1.63 -10.14
CA CYS A 183 -26.60 -0.53 -9.49
C CYS A 183 -25.73 0.25 -8.51
N SER A 184 -24.51 -0.24 -8.23
CA SER A 184 -23.48 0.51 -7.52
C SER A 184 -22.90 1.52 -8.49
N ASP A 185 -23.04 2.82 -8.19
CA ASP A 185 -22.44 3.91 -8.95
C ASP A 185 -20.91 4.02 -8.72
N GLU A 186 -20.27 2.91 -8.34
CA GLU A 186 -18.86 2.86 -7.95
C GLU A 186 -17.97 2.57 -9.15
N GLY A 187 -17.08 3.52 -9.45
CA GLY A 187 -15.94 3.30 -10.34
C GLY A 187 -14.83 2.54 -9.62
N ARG A 188 -14.27 1.52 -10.28
CA ARG A 188 -13.16 0.71 -9.74
C ARG A 188 -11.89 0.95 -10.54
N MET A 189 -10.77 1.12 -9.86
CA MET A 189 -9.48 1.18 -10.53
C MET A 189 -9.13 -0.18 -11.16
N GLY A 190 -8.64 -0.13 -12.40
CA GLY A 190 -8.12 -1.28 -13.11
C GLY A 190 -6.79 -0.98 -13.81
N GLU A 191 -6.00 -2.02 -14.04
CA GLU A 191 -4.76 -1.97 -14.79
C GLU A 191 -4.89 -2.79 -16.07
N ILE A 192 -4.55 -2.21 -17.22
CA ILE A 192 -4.57 -2.91 -18.51
C ILE A 192 -3.51 -4.02 -18.52
N VAL A 193 -3.94 -5.27 -18.71
CA VAL A 193 -3.09 -6.45 -18.85
C VAL A 193 -2.84 -6.78 -20.30
N LEU A 194 -3.90 -6.78 -21.13
CA LEU A 194 -3.83 -6.99 -22.57
C LEU A 194 -4.58 -5.88 -23.29
N GLN A 195 -3.96 -5.34 -24.34
CA GLN A 195 -4.59 -4.37 -25.22
C GLN A 195 -5.62 -5.04 -26.15
N PRO A 196 -6.59 -4.28 -26.68
CA PRO A 196 -7.46 -4.73 -27.74
C PRO A 196 -6.66 -5.13 -28.97
N ILE A 197 -7.05 -6.26 -29.58
CA ILE A 197 -6.49 -6.70 -30.86
C ILE A 197 -7.00 -5.78 -31.99
N GLU A 198 -8.24 -5.30 -31.87
CA GLU A 198 -8.90 -4.42 -32.83
C GLU A 198 -9.30 -3.10 -32.15
N PRO A 199 -9.41 -1.98 -32.89
CA PRO A 199 -9.67 -0.65 -32.30
C PRO A 199 -10.94 -0.55 -31.44
N THR A 200 -11.93 -1.41 -31.68
CA THR A 200 -13.21 -1.44 -30.95
C THR A 200 -13.32 -2.69 -30.06
N GLY A 201 -12.25 -3.47 -29.91
CA GLY A 201 -12.23 -4.67 -29.10
C GLY A 201 -12.09 -4.36 -27.60
N PRO A 202 -12.43 -5.32 -26.71
CA PRO A 202 -12.22 -5.15 -25.28
C PRO A 202 -10.73 -5.32 -24.93
N ALA A 203 -10.34 -4.75 -23.79
CA ALA A 203 -9.04 -5.01 -23.15
C ALA A 203 -9.21 -5.97 -21.97
N LEU A 204 -8.17 -6.75 -21.66
CA LEU A 204 -8.13 -7.50 -20.41
C LEU A 204 -7.62 -6.57 -19.31
N VAL A 205 -8.41 -6.40 -18.26
CA VAL A 205 -8.12 -5.47 -17.16
C VAL A 205 -8.06 -6.22 -15.85
N ARG A 206 -6.97 -6.04 -15.11
CA ARG A 206 -6.85 -6.51 -13.73
C ARG A 206 -7.46 -5.48 -12.79
N THR A 207 -8.35 -5.91 -11.93
CA THR A 207 -8.93 -5.11 -10.85
C THR A 207 -8.69 -5.75 -9.50
N ALA A 208 -9.02 -5.05 -8.42
CA ALA A 208 -8.93 -5.59 -7.06
C ALA A 208 -9.70 -6.90 -6.87
N THR A 209 -10.74 -7.17 -7.68
CA THR A 209 -11.56 -8.39 -7.62
C THR A 209 -11.16 -9.47 -8.63
N GLY A 210 -10.08 -9.25 -9.38
CA GLY A 210 -9.60 -10.17 -10.43
C GLY A 210 -9.60 -9.56 -11.82
N GLU A 211 -9.28 -10.38 -12.80
CA GLU A 211 -9.21 -9.99 -14.21
C GLU A 211 -10.57 -10.10 -14.89
N GLN A 212 -10.89 -9.12 -15.73
CA GLN A 212 -12.12 -9.09 -16.52
C GLN A 212 -11.90 -8.40 -17.86
N TRP A 213 -12.69 -8.78 -18.86
CA TRP A 213 -12.73 -8.09 -20.14
C TRP A 213 -13.57 -6.81 -20.00
N VAL A 214 -13.00 -5.69 -20.41
CA VAL A 214 -13.61 -4.36 -20.26
C VAL A 214 -13.72 -3.69 -21.62
N ASP A 215 -14.86 -3.07 -21.89
CA ASP A 215 -15.03 -2.20 -23.06
C ASP A 215 -14.19 -0.93 -22.87
N VAL A 216 -13.29 -0.67 -23.80
CA VAL A 216 -12.36 0.46 -23.78
C VAL A 216 -12.57 1.40 -24.96
N SER A 217 -13.66 1.24 -25.71
CA SER A 217 -13.98 2.02 -26.91
C SER A 217 -14.11 3.53 -26.67
N MET A 218 -14.37 3.94 -25.44
CA MET A 218 -14.43 5.35 -25.03
C MET A 218 -13.05 5.98 -24.83
N LEU A 219 -11.99 5.17 -24.72
CA LEU A 219 -10.63 5.64 -24.51
C LEU A 219 -9.84 5.56 -25.82
N SER A 220 -9.14 6.63 -26.14
CA SER A 220 -8.15 6.62 -27.22
C SER A 220 -6.79 6.17 -26.68
N GLN A 221 -6.10 5.30 -27.42
CA GLN A 221 -4.70 4.91 -27.17
C GLN A 221 -4.43 4.38 -25.75
N ILE A 222 -4.85 3.14 -25.48
CA ILE A 222 -4.51 2.43 -24.26
C ILE A 222 -3.28 1.55 -24.44
N ALA A 223 -2.40 1.53 -23.43
CA ALA A 223 -1.23 0.67 -23.37
C ALA A 223 -1.36 -0.37 -22.24
N VAL A 224 -0.54 -1.43 -22.32
CA VAL A 224 -0.39 -2.35 -21.18
C VAL A 224 0.20 -1.54 -20.04
N ASN A 225 -0.27 -1.78 -18.81
CA ASN A 225 0.05 -1.06 -17.59
C ASN A 225 -0.64 0.29 -17.38
N ASP A 226 -1.46 0.76 -18.34
CA ASP A 226 -2.27 1.94 -18.10
C ASP A 226 -3.27 1.67 -16.97
N LEU A 227 -3.47 2.68 -16.12
CA LEU A 227 -4.49 2.67 -15.09
C LEU A 227 -5.76 3.34 -15.61
N VAL A 228 -6.88 2.64 -15.45
CA VAL A 228 -8.19 3.06 -15.94
C VAL A 228 -9.24 3.01 -14.84
N LEU A 229 -10.24 3.86 -14.95
CA LEU A 229 -11.45 3.81 -14.14
C LEU A 229 -12.49 2.94 -14.85
N VAL A 230 -12.85 1.82 -14.25
CA VAL A 230 -13.82 0.85 -14.78
C VAL A 230 -15.15 1.02 -14.07
N HIS A 231 -16.21 1.25 -14.84
CA HIS A 231 -17.58 1.36 -14.35
C HIS A 231 -18.54 0.61 -15.30
N ALA A 232 -19.47 -0.17 -14.74
CA ALA A 232 -20.45 -0.95 -15.49
C ALA A 232 -19.88 -1.78 -16.68
N GLY A 233 -18.65 -2.29 -16.55
CA GLY A 233 -17.97 -3.09 -17.58
C GLY A 233 -17.27 -2.28 -18.68
N ALA A 234 -17.25 -0.94 -18.58
CA ALA A 234 -16.54 -0.04 -19.49
C ALA A 234 -15.45 0.76 -18.75
N ALA A 235 -14.35 1.04 -19.43
CA ALA A 235 -13.33 1.98 -18.97
C ALA A 235 -13.73 3.39 -19.39
N ILE A 236 -13.99 4.27 -18.42
CA ILE A 236 -14.55 5.60 -18.66
C ILE A 236 -13.51 6.73 -18.60
N ALA A 237 -12.34 6.47 -17.99
CA ALA A 237 -11.24 7.43 -17.93
C ALA A 237 -9.90 6.70 -17.77
N ARG A 238 -8.82 7.33 -18.24
CA ARG A 238 -7.44 7.02 -17.83
C ARG A 238 -7.11 7.86 -16.61
N LEU A 239 -6.45 7.24 -15.63
CA LEU A 239 -6.14 7.92 -14.37
C LEU A 239 -4.98 8.92 -14.49
N ASP A 240 -4.11 8.76 -15.50
CA ASP A 240 -3.03 9.72 -15.77
C ASP A 240 -3.55 11.02 -16.43
N ASP A 241 -4.77 11.00 -16.99
CA ASP A 241 -5.44 12.16 -17.59
C ASP A 241 -6.32 12.92 -16.59
N MET A 242 -6.56 12.34 -15.40
CA MET A 242 -7.34 12.98 -14.35
C MET A 242 -6.48 14.01 -13.62
N PRO A 243 -6.96 15.25 -13.39
CA PRO A 243 -6.26 16.19 -12.53
C PRO A 243 -6.01 15.54 -11.17
N GLN A 244 -4.75 15.50 -10.74
CA GLN A 244 -4.47 15.25 -9.33
C GLN A 244 -5.11 16.41 -8.56
N GLU A 245 -6.26 16.18 -7.94
CA GLU A 245 -6.85 17.16 -7.04
C GLU A 245 -5.83 17.40 -5.92
N ALA A 246 -5.09 18.49 -6.05
CA ALA A 246 -4.30 19.07 -4.98
C ALA A 246 -5.29 19.55 -3.92
N ASN A 247 -5.73 18.64 -3.05
CA ASN A 247 -6.52 18.97 -1.88
C ASN A 247 -5.65 19.86 -0.99
N ARG A 248 -6.05 21.13 -0.93
CA ARG A 248 -5.47 22.18 -0.10
C ARG A 248 -5.70 21.93 1.39
#